data_AF-A0A535CB33-F1
#
_entry.id   AF-A0A535CB33-F1
#
_cell.length_a   1.000
_cell.length_b   1.000
_cell.length_c   1.000
_cell.angle_alpha   90.00
_cell.angle_beta   90.00
_cell.angle_gamma   90.00
#
_symmetry.space_group_name_H-M   'P 1'
#
loop_
_entity.id
_entity.type
_entity.pdbx_description
1 polymer ?
#
loop_
_entity_poly.entity_id
_entity_poly.type
_entity_poly.pdbx_seq_one_letter_code
_entity_poly.pdbx_strand_id
1 'polypeptide(L)'
;MPAMAGLVATVHVAREQFHLTWDRSIEPIATVASGDVVEFDALDASCGQITASSTVADLANLDFSRVDQVNGPIGVEGAESGDSLEIELLDFSPADWGWTASIPGFGLLADDFPEPALRITRLGERTAEFLPGLSIPLAPFCGELGVAPREEGAFSTIPPTAHGGNMDTKHLTAGTRLFLPIGAPEARFSLGDG
;
A
#
# COMPACT_ATOMS: atom_id res chain seq x y z
N MET A 1 -30.05 27.65 -12.92
CA MET A 1 -29.76 26.52 -13.85
C MET A 1 -29.19 25.40 -13.00
N PRO A 2 -29.74 24.18 -13.03
CA PRO A 2 -29.18 23.08 -12.27
C PRO A 2 -27.83 22.70 -12.90
N ALA A 3 -26.78 22.61 -12.08
CA ALA A 3 -25.48 22.12 -12.53
C ALA A 3 -25.66 20.68 -13.00
N MET A 4 -25.21 20.39 -14.22
CA MET A 4 -25.02 19.03 -14.70
C MET A 4 -24.05 18.34 -13.75
N ALA A 5 -24.49 17.30 -13.04
CA ALA A 5 -23.58 16.39 -12.37
C ALA A 5 -22.68 15.80 -13.46
N GLY A 6 -21.44 16.28 -13.53
CA GLY A 6 -20.43 15.73 -14.43
C GLY A 6 -20.26 14.26 -14.12
N LEU A 7 -20.09 13.44 -15.17
CA LEU A 7 -19.61 12.07 -15.00
C LEU A 7 -18.29 12.15 -14.25
N VAL A 8 -18.24 11.66 -13.01
CA VAL A 8 -16.99 11.44 -12.28
C VAL A 8 -16.34 10.25 -12.95
N ALA A 9 -15.25 10.47 -13.68
CA ALA A 9 -14.44 9.38 -14.20
C ALA A 9 -13.67 8.78 -13.02
N THR A 10 -14.07 7.60 -12.56
CA THR A 10 -13.30 6.87 -11.55
C THR A 10 -12.08 6.27 -12.24
N VAL A 11 -10.88 6.64 -11.78
CA VAL A 11 -9.63 5.98 -12.18
C VAL A 11 -9.49 4.71 -11.34
N HIS A 12 -9.26 3.58 -12.01
CA HIS A 12 -9.00 2.29 -11.37
C HIS A 12 -7.56 1.88 -11.70
N VAL A 13 -6.73 1.74 -10.66
CA VAL A 13 -5.35 1.27 -10.75
C VAL A 13 -5.34 -0.25 -10.53
N ALA A 14 -5.06 -1.00 -11.59
CA ALA A 14 -5.04 -2.46 -11.53
C ALA A 14 -3.80 -2.99 -10.82
N ARG A 15 -3.90 -4.21 -10.29
CA ARG A 15 -2.85 -4.89 -9.52
C ARG A 15 -1.52 -5.04 -10.25
N GLU A 16 -1.52 -5.10 -11.58
CA GLU A 16 -0.30 -5.19 -12.39
C GLU A 16 0.39 -3.84 -12.62
N GLN A 17 -0.26 -2.73 -12.25
CA GLN A 17 0.24 -1.38 -12.45
C GLN A 17 0.95 -0.90 -11.18
N PHE A 18 2.06 -1.54 -10.88
CA PHE A 18 2.90 -1.26 -9.71
C PHE A 18 4.35 -0.97 -10.10
N HIS A 19 5.08 -0.41 -9.13
CA HIS A 19 6.52 -0.26 -9.18
C HIS A 19 7.15 -0.63 -7.84
N LEU A 20 8.47 -0.78 -7.81
CA LEU A 20 9.24 -1.30 -6.67
C LEU A 20 10.13 -0.23 -6.02
N THR A 21 9.99 1.02 -6.45
CA THR A 21 10.89 2.10 -6.03
C THR A 21 10.19 3.44 -6.06
N TRP A 22 10.38 4.26 -5.04
CA TRP A 22 10.02 5.67 -5.11
C TRP A 22 10.96 6.38 -6.09
N ASP A 23 10.48 6.73 -7.28
CA ASP A 23 11.27 7.44 -8.31
C ASP A 23 10.39 8.45 -9.07
N ARG A 24 10.80 9.72 -9.02
CA ARG A 24 10.09 10.83 -9.68
C ARG A 24 10.13 10.80 -11.21
N SER A 25 10.90 9.90 -11.81
CA SER A 25 10.94 9.67 -13.27
C SER A 25 9.91 8.63 -13.74
N ILE A 26 9.28 7.87 -12.83
CA ILE A 26 8.19 6.95 -13.20
C ILE A 26 6.97 7.79 -13.58
N GLU A 27 6.51 7.63 -14.82
CA GLU A 27 5.37 8.38 -15.32
C GLU A 27 4.06 7.97 -14.63
N PRO A 28 3.16 8.91 -14.34
CA PRO A 28 1.83 8.60 -13.86
C PRO A 28 1.10 7.64 -14.80
N ILE A 29 0.45 6.62 -14.22
CA ILE A 29 -0.48 5.75 -14.95
C ILE A 29 -1.67 6.57 -15.47
N ALA A 30 -2.12 7.51 -14.64
CA ALA A 30 -3.17 8.47 -14.93
C ALA A 30 -2.92 9.73 -14.11
N THR A 31 -3.44 10.85 -14.61
CA THR A 31 -3.45 12.13 -13.89
C THR A 31 -4.91 12.50 -13.58
N VAL A 32 -5.18 12.93 -12.35
CA VAL A 32 -6.51 13.29 -11.86
C VAL A 32 -6.55 14.73 -11.35
N ALA A 33 -7.74 15.33 -11.29
CA ALA A 33 -7.90 16.64 -10.67
C ALA A 33 -7.94 16.51 -9.14
N SER A 34 -7.62 17.60 -8.44
CA SER A 34 -7.81 17.67 -6.98
C SER A 34 -9.28 17.44 -6.61
N GLY A 35 -9.51 16.47 -5.71
CA GLY A 35 -10.85 16.08 -5.26
C GLY A 35 -11.45 14.87 -5.99
N ASP A 36 -10.79 14.35 -7.03
CA ASP A 36 -11.21 13.13 -7.71
C ASP A 36 -10.99 11.88 -6.84
N VAL A 37 -11.76 10.83 -7.12
CA VAL A 37 -11.67 9.54 -6.45
C VAL A 37 -10.93 8.54 -7.32
N VAL A 38 -9.97 7.84 -6.72
CA VAL A 38 -9.19 6.77 -7.34
C VAL A 38 -9.39 5.47 -6.57
N GLU A 39 -9.60 4.38 -7.28
CA GLU A 39 -9.66 3.03 -6.74
C GLU A 39 -8.36 2.29 -7.04
N PHE A 40 -7.85 1.52 -6.08
CA PHE A 40 -6.64 0.71 -6.23
C PHE A 40 -6.96 -0.75 -5.93
N ASP A 41 -6.61 -1.64 -6.86
CA ASP A 41 -6.55 -3.09 -6.62
C ASP A 41 -5.11 -3.43 -6.23
N ALA A 42 -4.82 -3.38 -4.93
CA ALA A 42 -3.45 -3.55 -4.41
C ALA A 42 -3.08 -5.03 -4.23
N LEU A 43 -1.80 -5.33 -4.46
CA LEU A 43 -1.18 -6.59 -4.04
C LEU A 43 -0.66 -6.47 -2.60
N ASP A 44 -0.63 -7.59 -1.89
CA ASP A 44 -0.01 -7.68 -0.56
C ASP A 44 1.52 -7.47 -0.62
N ALA A 45 2.16 -7.23 0.52
CA ALA A 45 3.61 -7.03 0.65
C ALA A 45 4.49 -8.09 -0.06
N SER A 46 3.99 -9.30 -0.32
CA SER A 46 4.76 -10.33 -1.03
C SER A 46 4.78 -10.17 -2.55
N CYS A 47 4.10 -9.18 -3.13
CA CYS A 47 3.91 -9.07 -4.59
C CYS A 47 3.20 -10.30 -5.19
N GLY A 48 2.23 -10.85 -4.46
CA GLY A 48 1.49 -12.05 -4.84
C GLY A 48 2.32 -13.34 -4.83
N GLN A 49 3.47 -13.37 -4.16
CA GLN A 49 4.29 -14.57 -4.01
C GLN A 49 3.71 -15.54 -2.97
N ILE A 50 3.05 -15.01 -1.94
CA ILE A 50 2.32 -15.81 -0.95
C ILE A 50 0.87 -15.97 -1.40
N THR A 51 0.33 -17.17 -1.18
CA THR A 51 -1.05 -17.53 -1.55
C THR A 51 -1.76 -18.15 -0.36
N ALA A 52 -3.09 -18.28 -0.44
CA ALA A 52 -3.89 -19.00 0.54
C ALA A 52 -3.49 -20.48 0.74
N SER A 53 -2.72 -21.05 -0.18
CA SER A 53 -2.18 -22.43 -0.10
C SER A 53 -0.71 -22.51 0.32
N SER A 54 -0.05 -21.36 0.53
CA SER A 54 1.36 -21.32 0.90
C SER A 54 1.59 -21.93 2.28
N THR A 55 2.77 -22.50 2.42
CA THR A 55 3.30 -23.16 3.61
C THR A 55 4.58 -22.46 4.05
N VAL A 56 5.07 -22.76 5.24
CA VAL A 56 6.34 -22.20 5.74
C VAL A 56 7.52 -22.45 4.82
N ALA A 57 7.49 -23.52 4.00
CA ALA A 57 8.54 -23.81 3.02
C ALA A 57 8.62 -22.76 1.91
N ASP A 58 7.51 -22.08 1.61
CA ASP A 58 7.45 -21.08 0.54
C ASP A 58 8.17 -19.78 0.93
N LEU A 59 8.32 -19.49 2.24
CA LEU A 59 9.09 -18.34 2.73
C LEU A 59 10.56 -18.40 2.31
N ALA A 60 11.13 -19.61 2.17
CA ALA A 60 12.51 -19.78 1.73
C ALA A 60 12.72 -19.40 0.25
N ASN A 61 11.63 -19.30 -0.52
CA ASN A 61 11.65 -18.95 -1.94
C ASN A 61 11.18 -17.52 -2.20
N LEU A 62 10.91 -16.72 -1.15
CA LEU A 62 10.46 -15.35 -1.29
C LEU A 62 11.56 -14.49 -1.93
N ASP A 63 11.25 -13.86 -3.05
CA ASP A 63 12.11 -12.91 -3.72
C ASP A 63 11.94 -11.52 -3.08
N PHE A 64 12.85 -11.16 -2.19
CA PHE A 64 12.90 -9.86 -1.51
C PHE A 64 13.19 -8.69 -2.45
N SER A 65 13.60 -8.92 -3.70
CA SER A 65 13.71 -7.82 -4.67
C SER A 65 12.35 -7.37 -5.21
N ARG A 66 11.28 -8.11 -4.91
CA ARG A 66 9.93 -7.87 -5.40
C ARG A 66 8.94 -7.51 -4.31
N VAL A 67 9.28 -7.67 -3.04
CA VAL A 67 8.36 -7.34 -1.93
C VAL A 67 8.11 -5.83 -1.86
N ASP A 68 7.03 -5.44 -1.19
CA ASP A 68 6.72 -4.04 -0.88
C ASP A 68 6.64 -3.19 -2.16
N GLN A 69 5.95 -3.73 -3.17
CA GLN A 69 5.55 -2.97 -4.35
C GLN A 69 4.39 -2.03 -4.03
N VAL A 70 4.33 -0.90 -4.74
CA VAL A 70 3.23 0.05 -4.63
C VAL A 70 2.55 0.26 -5.98
N ASN A 71 1.23 0.26 -5.98
CA ASN A 71 0.37 0.52 -7.13
C ASN A 71 0.28 2.04 -7.38
N GLY A 72 0.47 2.43 -8.64
CA GLY A 72 0.65 3.84 -9.01
C GLY A 72 1.83 4.03 -9.98
N PRO A 73 2.32 5.27 -10.16
CA PRO A 73 1.83 6.48 -9.51
C PRO A 73 0.60 7.09 -10.19
N ILE A 74 -0.19 7.80 -9.39
CA ILE A 74 -1.22 8.74 -9.85
C ILE A 74 -0.67 10.15 -9.78
N GLY A 75 -0.78 10.87 -10.89
CA GLY A 75 -0.49 12.29 -10.97
C GLY A 75 -1.69 13.11 -10.49
N VAL A 76 -1.44 14.24 -9.84
CA VAL A 76 -2.46 15.22 -9.49
C VAL A 76 -2.21 16.50 -10.26
N GLU A 77 -3.18 16.90 -11.08
CA GLU A 77 -3.07 18.08 -11.94
C GLU A 77 -2.75 19.34 -11.11
N GLY A 78 -1.70 20.06 -11.52
CA GLY A 78 -1.30 21.31 -10.89
C GLY A 78 -0.60 21.19 -9.54
N ALA A 79 -0.36 19.98 -9.03
CA ALA A 79 0.42 19.79 -7.81
C ALA A 79 1.91 20.06 -8.05
N GLU A 80 2.51 20.93 -7.23
CA GLU A 80 3.91 21.34 -7.37
C GLU A 80 4.76 21.04 -6.11
N SER A 81 6.07 21.08 -6.26
CA SER A 81 7.00 20.87 -5.13
C SER A 81 6.81 21.97 -4.08
N GLY A 82 6.60 21.58 -2.83
CA GLY A 82 6.31 22.49 -1.71
C GLY A 82 4.84 22.58 -1.32
N ASP A 83 3.93 22.06 -2.15
CA ASP A 83 2.54 21.85 -1.77
C ASP A 83 2.40 20.66 -0.80
N SER A 84 1.18 20.44 -0.32
CA SER A 84 0.81 19.25 0.46
C SER A 84 -0.32 18.50 -0.22
N LEU A 85 -0.14 17.20 -0.40
CA LEU A 85 -1.20 16.31 -0.87
C LEU A 85 -2.00 15.82 0.33
N GLU A 86 -3.29 16.16 0.36
CA GLU A 86 -4.28 15.57 1.27
C GLU A 86 -4.90 14.33 0.61
N ILE A 87 -4.83 13.18 1.28
CA ILE A 87 -5.40 11.91 0.84
C ILE A 87 -6.47 11.51 1.86
N GLU A 88 -7.74 11.50 1.45
CA GLU A 88 -8.82 10.95 2.25
C GLU A 88 -9.03 9.47 1.90
N LEU A 89 -8.88 8.57 2.88
CA LEU A 89 -9.09 7.14 2.71
C LEU A 89 -10.57 6.84 2.88
N LEU A 90 -11.25 6.49 1.79
CA LEU A 90 -12.71 6.41 1.77
C LEU A 90 -13.27 5.05 2.22
N ASP A 91 -12.72 3.96 1.66
CA ASP A 91 -13.21 2.60 1.89
C ASP A 91 -12.10 1.58 1.68
N PHE A 92 -12.26 0.38 2.27
CA PHE A 92 -11.32 -0.74 2.13
C PHE A 92 -12.10 -2.04 1.94
N SER A 93 -11.70 -2.81 0.92
CA SER A 93 -12.26 -4.13 0.62
C SER A 93 -11.15 -5.18 0.65
N PRO A 94 -10.78 -5.71 1.84
CA PRO A 94 -9.74 -6.73 1.95
C PRO A 94 -10.19 -8.05 1.30
N ALA A 95 -9.22 -8.90 0.95
CA ALA A 95 -9.48 -10.26 0.51
C ALA A 95 -10.14 -11.13 1.61
N ASP A 96 -10.59 -12.34 1.27
CA ASP A 96 -11.16 -13.31 2.23
C ASP A 96 -10.08 -14.07 3.04
N TRP A 97 -8.82 -13.72 2.85
CA TRP A 97 -7.67 -14.27 3.56
C TRP A 97 -6.52 -13.26 3.63
N GLY A 98 -5.59 -13.50 4.54
CA GLY A 98 -4.31 -12.78 4.63
C GLY A 98 -3.24 -13.69 5.25
N TRP A 99 -2.02 -13.20 5.35
CA TRP A 99 -0.90 -13.96 5.90
C TRP A 99 -0.11 -13.17 6.93
N THR A 100 0.61 -13.89 7.79
CA THR A 100 1.55 -13.34 8.76
C THR A 100 2.74 -14.27 8.81
N ALA A 101 3.96 -13.74 8.76
CA ALA A 101 5.18 -14.54 8.81
C ALA A 101 6.18 -14.04 9.85
N SER A 102 6.93 -14.98 10.41
CA SER A 102 8.25 -14.74 10.99
C SER A 102 9.28 -15.15 9.96
N ILE A 103 10.08 -14.19 9.50
CA ILE A 103 11.11 -14.39 8.48
C ILE A 103 12.48 -14.37 9.19
N PRO A 104 13.30 -15.42 9.07
CA PRO A 104 14.62 -15.46 9.72
C PRO A 104 15.49 -14.27 9.34
N GLY A 105 16.09 -13.61 10.35
CA GLY A 105 16.95 -12.45 10.16
C GLY A 105 16.22 -11.12 9.92
N PHE A 106 14.88 -11.10 9.98
CA PHE A 106 14.07 -9.90 9.77
C PHE A 106 13.23 -9.55 11.00
N GLY A 107 13.10 -8.26 11.29
CA GLY A 107 12.31 -7.73 12.40
C GLY A 107 13.03 -7.67 13.74
N LEU A 108 12.36 -7.08 14.72
CA LEU A 108 12.94 -6.74 16.04
C LEU A 108 13.40 -7.98 16.84
N LEU A 109 12.72 -9.12 16.67
CA LEU A 109 12.92 -10.32 17.49
C LEU A 109 13.61 -11.45 16.70
N ALA A 110 14.32 -11.13 15.61
CA ALA A 110 14.93 -12.12 14.72
C ALA A 110 15.91 -13.08 15.46
N ASP A 111 16.62 -12.59 16.46
CA ASP A 111 17.57 -13.39 17.25
C ASP A 111 16.86 -14.36 18.23
N ASP A 112 15.68 -13.98 18.73
CA ASP A 112 14.89 -14.79 19.66
C ASP A 112 14.04 -15.85 18.93
N PHE A 113 13.66 -15.58 17.68
CA PHE A 113 12.83 -16.46 16.84
C PHE A 113 13.51 -16.75 15.50
N PRO A 114 14.60 -17.54 15.48
CA PRO A 114 15.37 -17.80 14.27
C PRO A 114 14.67 -18.75 13.28
N GLU A 115 13.66 -19.49 13.74
CA GLU A 115 12.90 -20.42 12.89
C GLU A 115 11.78 -19.71 12.13
N PRO A 116 11.58 -20.01 10.84
CA PRO A 116 10.51 -19.42 10.06
C PRO A 116 9.14 -19.88 10.55
N ALA A 117 8.15 -19.00 10.47
CA ALA A 117 6.75 -19.33 10.71
C ALA A 117 5.87 -18.65 9.68
N LEU A 118 4.84 -19.34 9.19
CA LEU A 118 3.81 -18.78 8.32
C LEU A 118 2.43 -19.14 8.87
N ARG A 119 1.55 -18.15 8.92
CA ARG A 119 0.12 -18.34 9.18
C ARG A 119 -0.69 -17.77 8.04
N ILE A 120 -1.51 -18.62 7.42
CA ILE A 120 -2.61 -18.17 6.56
C ILE A 120 -3.86 -18.02 7.44
N THR A 121 -4.48 -16.84 7.40
CA THR A 121 -5.65 -16.49 8.21
C THR A 121 -6.84 -16.20 7.30
N ARG A 122 -7.98 -16.84 7.55
CA ARG A 122 -9.25 -16.50 6.87
C ARG A 122 -9.84 -15.25 7.50
N LEU A 123 -10.27 -14.32 6.65
CA LEU A 123 -10.87 -13.05 7.04
C LEU A 123 -12.40 -13.17 6.87
N GLY A 124 -13.14 -12.95 7.95
CA GLY A 124 -14.59 -12.76 7.88
C GLY A 124 -14.94 -11.29 7.63
N GLU A 125 -16.23 -10.94 7.58
CA GLU A 125 -16.65 -9.56 7.27
C GLU A 125 -16.15 -8.51 8.28
N ARG A 126 -16.03 -8.89 9.55
CA ARG A 126 -15.68 -7.97 10.65
C ARG A 126 -14.56 -8.45 11.55
N THR A 127 -14.18 -9.71 11.43
CA THR A 127 -13.22 -10.35 12.33
C THR A 127 -12.39 -11.40 11.60
N ALA A 128 -11.17 -11.62 12.04
CA ALA A 128 -10.31 -12.73 11.63
C ALA A 128 -10.10 -13.71 12.79
N GLU A 129 -10.12 -15.02 12.53
CA GLU A 129 -9.73 -16.02 13.53
C GLU A 129 -8.20 -16.12 13.62
N PHE A 130 -7.63 -15.39 14.58
CA PHE A 130 -6.18 -15.32 14.77
C PHE A 130 -5.60 -16.58 15.41
N LEU A 131 -6.35 -17.28 16.25
CA LEU A 131 -6.04 -18.61 16.79
C LEU A 131 -7.36 -19.37 17.01
N PRO A 132 -7.37 -20.71 17.17
CA PRO A 132 -8.59 -21.46 17.45
C PRO A 132 -9.38 -20.86 18.63
N GLY A 133 -10.58 -20.35 18.34
CA GLY A 133 -11.44 -19.70 19.34
C GLY A 133 -11.05 -18.27 19.75
N LEU A 134 -10.06 -17.66 19.08
CA LEU A 134 -9.64 -16.28 19.27
C LEU A 134 -9.87 -15.48 17.99
N SER A 135 -10.88 -14.61 17.99
CA SER A 135 -11.17 -13.70 16.90
C SER A 135 -10.74 -12.27 17.22
N ILE A 136 -10.12 -11.60 16.26
CA ILE A 136 -9.73 -10.19 16.34
C ILE A 136 -10.59 -9.35 15.38
N PRO A 137 -10.99 -8.12 15.75
CA PRO A 137 -11.66 -7.22 14.82
C PRO A 137 -10.78 -6.87 13.62
N LEU A 138 -11.38 -6.74 12.44
CA LEU A 138 -10.71 -6.19 11.28
C LEU A 138 -10.67 -4.66 11.37
N ALA A 139 -9.52 -4.09 11.03
CA ALA A 139 -9.30 -2.67 10.85
C ALA A 139 -8.32 -2.51 9.66
N PRO A 140 -8.80 -2.70 8.42
CA PRO A 140 -7.94 -2.69 7.24
C PRO A 140 -7.32 -1.30 7.02
N PHE A 141 -6.07 -1.31 6.59
CA PHE A 141 -5.27 -0.16 6.19
C PHE A 141 -4.20 -0.64 5.20
N CYS A 142 -3.63 0.28 4.42
CA CYS A 142 -2.44 0.01 3.61
C CYS A 142 -1.18 0.38 4.39
N GLY A 143 -0.16 -0.47 4.40
CA GLY A 143 1.12 -0.19 5.06
C GLY A 143 1.92 0.92 4.37
N GLU A 144 1.78 0.99 3.04
CA GLU A 144 2.52 1.92 2.19
C GLU A 144 1.62 2.97 1.54
N LEU A 145 1.89 4.24 1.83
CA LEU A 145 1.28 5.38 1.13
C LEU A 145 2.33 6.48 0.96
N GLY A 146 2.62 6.88 -0.27
CA GLY A 146 3.72 7.81 -0.53
C GLY A 146 3.59 8.61 -1.80
N VAL A 147 4.35 9.70 -1.87
CA VAL A 147 4.53 10.53 -3.06
C VAL A 147 5.98 10.45 -3.52
N ALA A 148 6.24 10.70 -4.81
CA ALA A 148 7.60 10.66 -5.31
C ALA A 148 8.50 11.71 -4.62
N PRO A 149 9.75 11.34 -4.28
CA PRO A 149 10.66 12.22 -3.59
C PRO A 149 11.14 13.37 -4.49
N ARG A 150 11.73 14.38 -3.88
CA ARG A 150 12.31 15.51 -4.62
C ARG A 150 13.55 15.09 -5.38
N GLU A 151 14.36 14.24 -4.76
CA GLU A 151 15.63 13.74 -5.27
C GLU A 151 15.43 12.86 -6.51
N GLU A 152 16.39 12.91 -7.43
CA GLU A 152 16.42 12.03 -8.60
C GLU A 152 16.99 10.67 -8.23
N GLY A 153 16.44 9.61 -8.83
CA GLY A 153 16.88 8.23 -8.66
C GLY A 153 15.79 7.33 -8.09
N ALA A 154 16.12 6.04 -8.07
CA ALA A 154 15.25 5.01 -7.53
C ALA A 154 15.56 4.77 -6.05
N PHE A 155 14.58 5.03 -5.20
CA PHE A 155 14.67 4.83 -3.75
C PHE A 155 13.85 3.62 -3.32
N SER A 156 14.38 2.87 -2.36
CA SER A 156 13.70 1.69 -1.80
C SER A 156 12.33 2.04 -1.23
N THR A 157 11.34 1.17 -1.41
CA THR A 157 10.00 1.30 -0.80
C THR A 157 10.02 1.12 0.72
N ILE A 158 11.01 0.39 1.21
CA ILE A 158 11.35 0.18 2.62
C ILE A 158 12.64 0.96 2.94
N PRO A 159 12.75 1.79 3.99
CA PRO A 159 11.82 2.13 5.08
C PRO A 159 10.96 3.39 4.75
N PRO A 160 10.11 3.91 5.68
CA PRO A 160 9.38 5.15 5.39
C PRO A 160 10.33 6.35 5.31
N THR A 161 9.87 7.39 4.60
CA THR A 161 10.60 8.63 4.36
C THR A 161 9.76 9.85 4.74
N ALA A 162 10.31 11.06 4.54
CA ALA A 162 9.55 12.30 4.71
C ALA A 162 8.36 12.43 3.73
N HIS A 163 8.35 11.64 2.66
CA HIS A 163 7.31 11.63 1.63
C HIS A 163 6.29 10.48 1.80
N GLY A 164 6.25 9.85 2.98
CA GLY A 164 5.42 8.67 3.25
C GLY A 164 6.21 7.39 3.01
N GLY A 165 5.64 6.44 2.27
CA GLY A 165 6.22 5.11 2.04
C GLY A 165 5.74 4.10 3.06
N ASN A 166 6.60 3.13 3.41
CA ASN A 166 6.30 2.04 4.35
C ASN A 166 6.16 2.49 5.81
N MET A 167 5.07 3.19 6.12
CA MET A 167 4.81 3.83 7.41
C MET A 167 4.16 2.90 8.43
N ASP A 168 3.50 1.83 7.98
CA ASP A 168 2.81 0.85 8.85
C ASP A 168 1.91 1.47 9.92
N THR A 169 1.24 2.58 9.57
CA THR A 169 0.44 3.35 10.52
C THR A 169 -0.98 2.82 10.56
N LYS A 170 -1.26 1.90 11.49
CA LYS A 170 -2.58 1.25 11.69
C LYS A 170 -3.81 2.16 11.86
N HIS A 171 -3.61 3.48 12.01
CA HIS A 171 -4.68 4.46 12.12
C HIS A 171 -5.14 4.98 10.75
N LEU A 172 -4.43 4.65 9.67
CA LEU A 172 -4.77 5.02 8.29
C LEU A 172 -5.92 4.13 7.76
N THR A 173 -7.07 4.19 8.43
CA THR A 173 -8.28 3.44 8.07
C THR A 173 -9.29 4.32 7.34
N ALA A 174 -10.41 3.76 6.89
CA ALA A 174 -11.49 4.51 6.28
C ALA A 174 -11.94 5.71 7.15
N GLY A 175 -12.13 6.85 6.52
CA GLY A 175 -12.48 8.14 7.14
C GLY A 175 -11.28 8.96 7.64
N THR A 176 -10.05 8.50 7.47
CA THR A 176 -8.84 9.26 7.85
C THR A 176 -8.28 10.08 6.69
N ARG A 177 -7.51 11.11 7.05
CA ARG A 177 -6.84 12.01 6.10
C ARG A 177 -5.34 12.00 6.38
N LEU A 178 -4.56 11.69 5.36
CA LEU A 178 -3.10 11.73 5.37
C LEU A 178 -2.64 12.98 4.61
N PHE A 179 -1.66 13.69 5.16
CA PHE A 179 -1.05 14.86 4.52
C PHE A 179 0.41 14.55 4.22
N LEU A 180 0.79 14.55 2.95
CA LEU A 180 2.17 14.32 2.51
C LEU A 180 2.77 15.57 1.88
N PRO A 181 4.04 15.91 2.15
CA PRO A 181 4.73 17.01 1.48
C PRO A 181 5.12 16.60 0.06
N ILE A 182 4.73 17.41 -0.93
CA ILE A 182 4.97 17.12 -2.34
C ILE A 182 6.43 17.43 -2.70
N GLY A 183 7.19 16.38 -3.03
CA GLY A 183 8.60 16.47 -3.42
C GLY A 183 8.80 16.75 -4.92
N ALA A 184 7.95 16.17 -5.76
CA ALA A 184 8.02 16.23 -7.22
C ALA A 184 6.70 16.72 -7.85
N PRO A 185 6.73 17.26 -9.08
CA PRO A 185 5.51 17.64 -9.81
C PRO A 185 4.50 16.50 -9.90
N GLU A 186 3.22 16.86 -9.88
CA GLU A 186 2.08 15.96 -9.91
C GLU A 186 1.95 15.04 -8.69
N ALA A 187 2.75 15.23 -7.64
CA ALA A 187 2.87 14.35 -6.47
C ALA A 187 3.37 12.93 -6.76
N ARG A 188 2.80 12.26 -7.78
CA ARG A 188 3.09 10.87 -8.16
C ARG A 188 2.81 9.93 -6.98
N PHE A 189 1.56 9.98 -6.52
CA PHE A 189 1.08 9.22 -5.36
C PHE A 189 0.95 7.73 -5.69
N SER A 190 1.46 6.86 -4.81
CA SER A 190 1.28 5.40 -4.89
C SER A 190 0.94 4.84 -3.52
N LEU A 191 0.28 3.68 -3.51
CA LEU A 191 0.00 2.93 -2.28
C LEU A 191 0.20 1.43 -2.49
N GLY A 192 0.47 0.70 -1.42
CA GLY A 192 0.70 -0.74 -1.45
C GLY A 192 0.59 -1.36 -0.06
N ASP A 193 0.98 -2.63 0.04
CA ASP A 193 0.83 -3.43 1.26
C ASP A 193 -0.61 -3.41 1.80
N GLY A 194 -1.55 -3.89 0.97
CA GLY A 194 -2.99 -3.90 1.22
C GLY A 194 -3.61 -5.29 1.26
#